data_AF-A0A2D8CJU5-F1
#
_entry.id   AF-A0A2D8CJU5-F1
#
_cell.length_a   1.000
_cell.length_b   1.000
_cell.length_c   1.000
_cell.angle_alpha   90.00
_cell.angle_beta   90.00
_cell.angle_gamma   90.00
#
_symmetry.space_group_name_H-M   'P 1'
#
loop_
_entity.id
_entity.type
_entity.pdbx_description
1 polymer ?
#
loop_
_entity_poly.entity_id
_entity_poly.type
_entity_poly.pdbx_seq_one_letter_code
_entity_poly.pdbx_strand_id
1 'polypeptide(L)'
;MRILFSIKWPLRALNRGPKGYQFEIDWEKLLEIYPFLNHANLCKPRFSVNQKLPKKKKLSPAEQAKLYRKLLDSGKVKNKAALAQKFGVSRAWVTKVLS
;
A
#
# COMPACT_ATOMS: atom_id res chain seq x y z
N MET A 1 30.01 20.58 -4.87
CA MET A 1 29.96 20.25 -6.31
C MET A 1 28.52 19.87 -6.65
N ARG A 2 27.81 20.65 -7.48
CA ARG A 2 26.42 20.34 -7.87
C ARG A 2 26.46 19.62 -9.22
N ILE A 3 25.96 18.39 -9.25
CA ILE A 3 25.81 17.63 -10.50
C ILE A 3 24.45 17.99 -11.09
N LEU A 4 24.47 18.63 -12.25
CA LEU A 4 23.29 18.88 -13.06
C LEU A 4 23.23 17.80 -14.14
N PHE A 5 22.10 17.13 -14.25
CA PHE A 5 21.83 16.18 -15.32
C PHE A 5 20.50 16.53 -15.98
N SER A 6 20.42 16.34 -17.29
CA SER A 6 19.21 16.55 -18.08
C SER A 6 18.64 15.18 -18.50
N ILE A 7 17.35 14.97 -18.23
CA ILE A 7 16.63 13.74 -18.61
C ILE A 7 15.59 14.11 -19.66
N LYS A 8 15.57 13.37 -20.76
CA LYS A 8 14.52 13.43 -21.78
C LYS A 8 13.44 12.41 -21.39
N TRP A 9 12.27 12.90 -20.99
CA TRP A 9 11.12 12.03 -20.68
C TRP A 9 10.23 11.87 -21.91
N PRO A 10 10.17 10.69 -22.56
CA PRO A 10 9.26 10.44 -23.66
C PRO A 10 7.84 10.30 -23.10
N LEU A 11 7.06 11.37 -23.23
CA LEU A 11 5.66 11.41 -22.82
C LEU A 11 4.75 11.32 -24.06
N ARG A 12 3.73 10.48 -23.98
CA ARG A 12 2.66 10.37 -24.97
C ARG A 12 1.36 10.92 -24.38
N ALA A 13 0.64 11.72 -25.15
CA ALA A 13 -0.70 12.16 -24.75
C ALA A 13 -1.72 11.04 -25.07
N LEU A 14 -2.41 10.54 -24.05
CA LEU A 14 -3.45 9.52 -24.19
C LEU A 14 -4.80 10.11 -24.57
N ASN A 15 -5.15 11.25 -23.97
CA ASN A 15 -6.41 11.94 -24.23
C ASN A 15 -6.19 13.46 -24.24
N ARG A 16 -6.75 14.13 -25.25
CA ARG A 16 -6.88 15.59 -25.33
C ARG A 16 -8.36 15.92 -25.31
N GLY A 17 -8.87 16.38 -24.17
CA GLY A 17 -10.27 16.75 -24.03
C GLY A 17 -10.48 17.94 -23.10
N PRO A 18 -11.72 18.43 -22.98
CA PRO A 18 -12.05 19.59 -22.13
C PRO A 18 -11.76 19.37 -20.65
N LYS A 19 -11.55 18.11 -20.22
CA LYS A 19 -11.18 17.72 -18.85
C LYS A 19 -9.65 17.68 -18.60
N GLY A 20 -8.83 18.11 -19.57
CA GLY A 20 -7.38 18.22 -19.45
C GLY A 20 -6.59 17.18 -20.25
N TYR A 21 -5.28 17.17 -20.02
CA TYR A 21 -4.33 16.27 -20.69
C TYR A 21 -3.97 15.10 -19.78
N GLN A 22 -4.18 13.88 -20.27
CA GLN A 22 -3.58 12.69 -19.67
C GLN A 22 -2.33 12.33 -20.46
N PHE A 23 -1.20 12.26 -19.76
CA PHE A 23 0.07 11.83 -20.31
C PHE A 23 0.45 10.47 -19.73
N GLU A 24 1.05 9.64 -20.57
CA GLU A 24 1.66 8.38 -20.18
C GLU A 24 3.13 8.37 -20.63
N ILE A 25 3.97 7.69 -19.88
CA ILE A 25 5.37 7.48 -20.25
C ILE A 25 5.39 6.41 -21.34
N ASP A 26 5.97 6.75 -22.49
CA ASP A 26 6.21 5.79 -23.57
C ASP A 26 7.42 4.93 -23.18
N TRP A 27 7.14 3.81 -22.51
CA TRP A 27 8.16 2.93 -21.95
C TRP A 27 9.07 2.31 -23.01
N GLU A 28 8.54 2.02 -24.19
CA GLU A 28 9.35 1.48 -25.30
C GLU A 28 10.40 2.50 -25.74
N LYS A 29 9.99 3.74 -26.00
CA LYS A 29 10.92 4.82 -26.33
C LYS A 29 11.87 5.18 -25.19
N LEU A 30 11.42 5.06 -23.93
CA LEU A 30 12.28 5.30 -22.78
C LEU A 30 13.44 4.30 -22.74
N LEU A 31 13.16 3.02 -23.01
CA LEU A 31 14.16 1.96 -23.05
C LEU A 31 15.11 2.11 -24.25
N GLU A 32 14.62 2.60 -25.40
CA GLU A 32 15.48 2.97 -26.53
C GLU A 32 16.46 4.10 -26.19
N ILE A 33 15.97 5.17 -25.54
CA ILE A 33 16.81 6.33 -25.18
C ILE A 33 17.79 5.97 -24.05
N TYR A 34 17.36 5.12 -23.11
CA TYR A 34 18.13 4.75 -21.93
C TYR A 34 18.19 3.22 -21.74
N PRO A 35 19.04 2.52 -22.50
CA PRO A 35 19.16 1.06 -22.45
C PRO A 35 19.57 0.51 -21.07
N PHE A 36 20.26 1.32 -20.26
CA PHE A 36 20.63 0.95 -18.89
C PHE A 36 19.42 0.77 -17.96
N LEU A 37 18.24 1.28 -18.34
CA LEU A 37 16.99 1.06 -17.61
C LEU A 37 16.41 -0.35 -17.81
N ASN A 38 16.88 -1.13 -18.80
CA ASN A 38 16.44 -2.53 -18.97
C ASN A 38 16.76 -3.41 -17.76
N HIS A 39 17.86 -3.11 -17.07
CA HIS A 39 18.26 -3.80 -15.83
C HIS A 39 17.86 -3.01 -14.58
N ALA A 40 17.23 -1.84 -14.73
CA ALA A 40 16.73 -1.12 -13.58
C ALA A 40 15.61 -1.96 -12.99
N ASN A 41 15.79 -2.41 -11.75
CA ASN A 41 14.68 -2.88 -10.94
C ASN A 41 13.66 -1.75 -10.95
N LEU A 42 12.57 -1.92 -11.71
CA LEU A 42 11.40 -1.06 -11.66
C LEU A 42 10.83 -1.22 -10.25
N CYS A 43 11.45 -0.52 -9.29
CA CYS A 43 10.92 -0.37 -7.96
C CYS A 43 9.56 0.27 -8.18
N LYS A 44 8.49 -0.53 -8.07
CA LYS A 44 7.13 -0.02 -7.97
C LYS A 44 7.22 1.13 -6.96
N PRO A 45 6.89 2.37 -7.34
CA PRO A 45 7.07 3.50 -6.45
C PRO A 45 6.30 3.17 -5.17
N ARG A 46 7.05 2.88 -4.11
CA ARG A 46 6.50 2.52 -2.82
C ARG A 46 6.10 3.86 -2.22
N PHE A 47 4.83 4.20 -2.42
CA PHE A 47 4.17 5.39 -1.92
C PHE A 47 4.56 6.68 -2.66
N SER A 48 3.59 7.25 -3.37
CA SER A 48 3.66 8.65 -3.79
C SER A 48 3.62 9.55 -2.55
N VAL A 49 4.36 10.65 -2.59
CA VAL A 49 4.64 11.56 -1.45
C VAL A 49 3.37 12.15 -0.80
N ASN A 50 2.20 12.02 -1.42
CA ASN A 50 0.92 12.51 -0.89
C ASN A 50 -0.23 11.48 -0.97
N GLN A 51 0.05 10.18 -1.15
CA GLN A 51 -1.03 9.20 -1.12
C GLN A 51 -1.56 9.04 0.30
N LYS A 52 -2.87 9.28 0.49
CA LYS A 52 -3.55 8.86 1.72
C LYS A 52 -3.27 7.37 1.91
N LEU A 53 -2.66 7.00 3.04
CA LEU A 53 -2.41 5.62 3.41
C LEU A 53 -3.69 4.80 3.14
N PRO A 54 -3.60 3.64 2.45
CA PRO A 54 -4.76 2.82 2.21
C PRO A 54 -5.43 2.54 3.54
N LYS A 55 -6.70 2.95 3.67
CA LYS A 55 -7.47 2.74 4.91
C LYS A 55 -7.43 1.25 5.19
N LYS A 56 -6.85 0.85 6.33
CA LYS A 56 -6.84 -0.56 6.76
C LYS A 56 -8.27 -1.07 6.66
N LYS A 57 -8.47 -2.16 5.90
CA LYS A 57 -9.78 -2.79 5.74
C LYS A 57 -10.31 -3.11 7.13
N LYS A 58 -11.46 -2.54 7.49
CA LYS A 58 -12.12 -2.88 8.76
C LYS A 58 -12.58 -4.32 8.64
N LEU A 59 -11.98 -5.22 9.42
CA LEU A 59 -12.39 -6.62 9.51
C LEU A 59 -13.81 -6.67 10.06
N SER A 60 -14.66 -7.52 9.47
CA SER A 60 -15.99 -7.78 10.03
C SER A 60 -15.87 -8.43 11.42
N PRO A 61 -16.90 -8.34 12.28
CA PRO A 61 -16.87 -9.01 13.59
C PRO A 61 -16.57 -10.51 13.50
N ALA A 62 -17.10 -11.20 12.49
CA ALA A 62 -16.83 -12.62 12.26
C ALA A 62 -15.37 -12.90 11.89
N GLU A 63 -14.76 -12.05 11.07
CA GLU A 63 -13.33 -12.16 10.75
C GLU A 63 -12.44 -11.87 11.96
N GLN A 64 -12.81 -10.88 12.79
CA GLN A 64 -12.12 -10.59 14.05
C GLN A 64 -12.21 -11.77 15.02
N ALA A 65 -13.37 -12.43 15.12
CA ALA A 65 -13.56 -13.60 15.97
C ALA A 65 -12.64 -14.75 15.57
N LYS A 66 -12.55 -15.08 14.27
CA LYS A 66 -11.64 -16.10 13.75
C LYS A 66 -10.18 -15.77 14.07
N LEU A 67 -9.80 -14.50 13.92
CA LEU A 67 -8.44 -14.04 14.19
C LEU A 67 -8.10 -14.08 15.68
N TYR A 68 -9.02 -13.70 16.56
CA TYR A 68 -8.84 -13.76 18.01
C TYR A 68 -8.74 -15.21 18.52
N ARG A 69 -9.59 -16.12 18.02
CA ARG A 69 -9.49 -17.56 18.34
C ARG A 69 -8.14 -18.12 17.93
N LYS A 70 -7.72 -17.90 16.68
CA LYS A 70 -6.40 -18.34 16.19
C LYS A 70 -5.24 -17.81 17.04
N LEU A 71 -5.34 -16.58 17.54
CA LEU A 71 -4.30 -15.99 18.39
C LEU A 71 -4.26 -16.60 19.79
N LEU A 72 -5.41 -16.94 20.37
CA LEU A 72 -5.51 -17.67 21.64
C LEU A 72 -5.00 -19.11 21.47
N ASP A 73 -5.43 -19.80 20.42
CA ASP A 73 -5.04 -21.19 20.13
C ASP A 73 -3.53 -21.30 19.87
N SER A 74 -2.94 -20.31 19.20
CA SER A 74 -1.49 -20.28 18.94
C SER A 74 -0.64 -19.96 20.18
N GLY A 75 -1.25 -19.66 21.34
CA GLY A 75 -0.55 -19.24 22.56
C GLY A 75 0.16 -17.87 22.46
N LYS A 76 0.11 -17.19 21.30
CA LYS A 76 0.71 -15.86 21.09
C LYS A 76 0.08 -14.78 21.98
N VAL A 77 -1.12 -15.02 22.50
CA VAL A 77 -1.81 -14.12 23.41
C VAL A 77 -2.40 -14.94 24.55
N LYS A 78 -2.03 -14.60 25.79
CA LYS A 78 -2.41 -15.39 26.98
C LYS A 78 -3.90 -15.30 27.29
N ASN A 79 -4.48 -14.09 27.23
CA ASN A 79 -5.82 -13.81 27.73
C ASN A 79 -6.55 -12.77 26.87
N LYS A 80 -7.89 -12.68 27.00
CA LYS A 80 -8.74 -11.66 26.34
C LYS A 80 -8.27 -10.22 26.60
N ALA A 81 -7.68 -9.96 27.77
CA ALA A 81 -7.08 -8.68 28.12
C ALA A 81 -5.89 -8.31 27.23
N ALA A 82 -5.04 -9.29 26.92
CA ALA A 82 -3.87 -9.08 26.07
C ALA A 82 -4.28 -8.90 24.60
N LEU A 83 -5.40 -9.50 24.17
CA LEU A 83 -6.02 -9.19 22.87
C LEU A 83 -6.47 -7.72 22.81
N ALA A 84 -7.17 -7.26 23.84
CA ALA A 84 -7.65 -5.88 23.92
C ALA A 84 -6.51 -4.85 23.80
N GLN A 85 -5.40 -5.07 24.52
CA GLN A 85 -4.21 -4.22 24.44
C GLN A 85 -3.55 -4.27 23.05
N LYS A 86 -3.42 -5.47 22.45
CA LYS A 86 -2.75 -5.65 21.14
C LYS A 86 -3.50 -4.99 19.98
N PHE A 87 -4.83 -4.96 20.05
CA PHE A 87 -5.68 -4.38 19.01
C PHE A 87 -6.20 -2.97 19.35
N GLY A 88 -5.87 -2.44 20.53
CA GLY A 88 -6.31 -1.10 20.96
C GLY A 88 -7.83 -0.99 21.12
N VAL A 89 -8.48 -2.06 21.56
CA VAL A 89 -9.94 -2.15 21.72
C VAL A 89 -10.32 -2.38 23.18
N SER A 90 -11.57 -2.10 23.55
CA SER A 90 -12.04 -2.37 24.92
C SER A 90 -12.16 -3.87 25.17
N ARG A 91 -11.99 -4.30 26.44
CA ARG A 91 -12.20 -5.70 26.83
C ARG A 91 -13.62 -6.18 26.53
N ALA A 92 -14.62 -5.30 26.72
CA ALA A 92 -16.01 -5.58 26.39
C ALA A 92 -16.21 -5.89 24.91
N TRP A 93 -15.51 -5.19 24.02
CA TRP A 93 -15.53 -5.48 22.58
C TRP A 93 -14.97 -6.86 22.26
N VAL A 94 -13.83 -7.22 22.86
CA VAL A 94 -13.23 -8.56 22.68
C VAL A 94 -14.18 -9.65 23.14
N THR A 95 -14.89 -9.46 24.26
CA THR A 95 -15.91 -10.39 24.73
C THR A 95 -17.07 -10.48 23.74
N LYS A 96 -17.63 -9.35 23.29
CA LYS A 96 -18.73 -9.30 22.32
C LYS A 96 -18.41 -10.00 21.00
N VAL A 97 -17.16 -9.93 20.54
CA VAL A 97 -16.70 -10.56 19.30
C VAL A 97 -16.46 -12.07 19.47
N LEU A 98 -16.15 -12.52 20.69
CA LEU A 98 -15.88 -13.94 20.99
C LEU A 98 -17.11 -14.72 21.49
N SER A 99 -18.13 -14.02 22.01
CA SER A 99 -19.47 -14.55 22.33
C SER A 99 -20.15 -15.08 21.07
#